data_AF-A0A969EGK1-F1
#
_entry.id   AF-A0A969EGK1-F1
#
_cell.length_a   1.000
_cell.length_b   1.000
_cell.length_c   1.000
_cell.angle_alpha   90.00
_cell.angle_beta   90.00
_cell.angle_gamma   90.00
#
_symmetry.space_group_name_H-M   'P 1'
#
loop_
_entity.id
_entity.type
_entity.pdbx_description
1 polymer ?
#
loop_
_entity_poly.entity_id
_entity_poly.type
_entity_poly.pdbx_seq_one_letter_code
_entity_poly.pdbx_strand_id
1 'polypeptide(L)'
;MKQVADQYLGQTENERAADVADKFQSLVRQVMNTDMADLRKIGQEKFYNEKAQSYTVFIAYEIKKNAMFRFMKKQARVDNTIDERQLELIDKILDEELKKVEEDEN
;
A
#
# COMPACT_ATOMS: atom_id res chain seq x y z
N MET A 1 9.44 -5.02 11.01
CA MET A 1 9.40 -4.24 9.76
C MET A 1 8.56 -3.02 10.05
N LYS A 2 9.12 -1.80 9.96
CA LYS A 2 8.32 -0.58 9.99
C LYS A 2 7.61 -0.48 8.65
N GLN A 3 6.29 -0.60 8.63
CA GLN A 3 5.52 -0.36 7.42
C GLN A 3 5.45 1.15 7.17
N VAL A 4 5.35 1.58 5.91
CA VAL A 4 5.23 3.01 5.57
C VAL A 4 4.03 3.64 6.30
N ALA A 5 2.99 2.83 6.53
CA ALA A 5 1.84 3.13 7.35
C ALA A 5 2.13 3.46 8.83
N ASP A 6 3.08 2.75 9.45
CA ASP A 6 3.46 2.98 10.85
C ASP A 6 4.11 4.36 11.04
N GLN A 7 4.71 4.90 9.96
CA GLN A 7 5.35 6.22 9.97
C GLN A 7 4.32 7.37 9.90
N TYR A 8 3.11 7.11 9.40
CA TYR A 8 2.01 8.09 9.37
C TYR A 8 1.24 8.16 10.70
N LEU A 9 1.03 7.03 11.39
CA LEU A 9 0.32 6.98 12.67
C LEU A 9 0.94 7.87 13.75
N GLY A 10 2.26 8.09 13.71
CA GLY A 10 2.96 8.93 14.68
C GLY A 10 2.71 10.45 14.56
N GLN A 11 2.06 10.93 13.48
CA GLN A 11 1.91 12.37 13.22
C GLN A 11 0.47 12.88 13.29
N THR A 12 -0.55 12.02 13.32
CA THR A 12 -1.97 12.47 13.32
C THR A 12 -2.76 11.86 14.48
N GLU A 13 -2.58 12.41 15.68
CA GLU A 13 -3.48 12.21 16.81
C GLU A 13 -4.80 12.97 16.57
N ASN A 14 -5.71 12.38 15.80
CA ASN A 14 -7.11 12.83 15.80
C ASN A 14 -7.99 11.62 15.52
N GLU A 15 -8.99 11.35 16.36
CA GLU A 15 -9.79 10.10 16.33
C GLU A 15 -10.44 9.80 14.98
N ARG A 16 -10.68 10.82 14.13
CA ARG A 16 -11.20 10.65 12.75
C ARG A 16 -10.15 10.36 11.68
N ALA A 17 -8.88 10.61 11.98
CA ALA A 17 -7.75 10.25 11.11
C ALA A 17 -7.41 8.75 11.24
N ALA A 18 -7.78 8.10 12.36
CA ALA A 18 -7.57 6.69 12.59
C ALA A 18 -8.33 5.81 11.56
N ASP A 19 -9.63 6.06 11.35
CA ASP A 19 -10.42 5.29 10.37
C ASP A 19 -9.90 5.45 8.93
N VAL A 20 -9.41 6.64 8.59
CA VAL A 20 -8.82 6.92 7.27
C VAL A 20 -7.46 6.26 7.14
N ALA A 21 -6.66 6.25 8.21
CA ALA A 21 -5.37 5.56 8.26
C ALA A 21 -5.55 4.04 8.10
N ASP A 22 -6.54 3.44 8.77
CA ASP A 22 -6.85 2.02 8.68
C ASP A 22 -7.33 1.62 7.27
N LYS A 23 -8.15 2.47 6.63
CA LYS A 23 -8.55 2.28 5.22
C LYS A 23 -7.36 2.46 4.27
N PHE A 24 -6.50 3.44 4.50
CA PHE A 24 -5.29 3.65 3.71
C PHE A 24 -4.34 2.45 3.83
N GLN A 25 -4.13 1.93 5.04
CA GLN A 25 -3.38 0.70 5.29
C GLN A 25 -3.97 -0.50 4.55
N SER A 26 -5.29 -0.65 4.61
CA SER A 26 -6.01 -1.73 3.93
C SER A 26 -5.86 -1.63 2.42
N LEU A 27 -5.95 -0.42 1.86
CA LEU A 27 -5.70 -0.15 0.45
C LEU A 27 -4.27 -0.52 0.08
N VAL A 28 -3.25 -0.08 0.83
CA VAL A 28 -1.84 -0.47 0.58
C VAL A 28 -1.70 -1.99 0.52
N ARG A 29 -2.32 -2.71 1.46
CA ARG A 29 -2.27 -4.19 1.49
C ARG A 29 -2.99 -4.82 0.31
N GLN A 30 -4.15 -4.28 -0.08
CA GLN A 30 -4.91 -4.77 -1.23
C GLN A 30 -4.19 -4.52 -2.55
N VAL A 31 -3.58 -3.34 -2.70
CA VAL A 31 -2.74 -3.00 -3.85
C VAL A 31 -1.60 -4.00 -3.99
N MET A 32 -0.85 -4.25 -2.91
CA MET A 32 0.27 -5.20 -2.92
C MET A 32 -0.14 -6.65 -3.20
N ASN A 33 -1.40 -7.01 -2.91
CA ASN A 33 -1.94 -8.36 -3.13
C ASN A 33 -2.54 -8.57 -4.53
N THR A 34 -2.77 -7.50 -5.30
CA THR A 34 -3.37 -7.58 -6.64
C THR A 34 -2.28 -7.76 -7.70
N ASP A 35 -2.58 -8.41 -8.83
CA ASP A 35 -1.64 -8.57 -9.95
C ASP A 35 -1.24 -7.21 -10.53
N MET A 36 -0.07 -6.73 -10.13
CA MET A 36 0.47 -5.45 -10.57
C MET A 36 1.39 -5.68 -11.77
N ALA A 37 1.12 -4.97 -12.87
CA ALA A 37 1.98 -4.99 -14.06
C ALA A 37 3.41 -4.48 -13.79
N ASP A 38 3.62 -3.74 -12.69
CA ASP A 38 4.91 -3.14 -12.29
C ASP A 38 5.50 -3.76 -11.00
N LEU A 39 4.94 -4.86 -10.46
CA LEU A 39 5.63 -5.60 -9.40
C LEU A 39 6.73 -6.45 -9.99
N ARG A 40 7.96 -6.21 -9.57
CA ARG A 40 9.11 -7.07 -9.87
C ARG A 40 9.33 -8.02 -8.71
N LYS A 41 9.25 -9.32 -8.97
CA LYS A 41 9.65 -10.33 -8.00
C LYS A 41 11.18 -10.35 -7.91
N ILE A 42 11.73 -9.93 -6.78
CA ILE A 42 13.17 -9.83 -6.54
C ILE A 42 13.74 -11.09 -5.88
N GLY A 43 12.90 -11.92 -5.27
CA GLY A 43 13.33 -13.15 -4.62
C GLY A 43 12.18 -14.08 -4.27
N GLN A 44 12.52 -15.36 -4.13
CA GLN A 44 11.61 -16.37 -3.59
C GLN A 44 12.42 -17.42 -2.84
N GLU A 45 11.99 -17.70 -1.62
CA GLU A 45 12.47 -18.85 -0.86
C GLU A 45 11.30 -19.77 -0.53
N LYS A 46 11.50 -21.07 -0.73
CA LYS A 46 10.48 -22.10 -0.51
C LYS A 46 11.00 -23.09 0.52
N PHE A 47 10.27 -23.22 1.61
CA PHE A 47 10.54 -24.17 2.67
C PHE A 47 9.45 -25.23 2.69
N TYR A 48 9.85 -26.50 2.75
CA TYR A 48 8.91 -27.59 2.97
C TYR A 48 8.90 -27.95 4.45
N ASN A 49 7.71 -27.99 5.04
CA ASN A 49 7.50 -28.46 6.39
C ASN A 49 6.96 -29.89 6.33
N GLU A 50 7.84 -30.86 6.56
CA GLU A 50 7.50 -32.29 6.54
C GLU A 50 6.44 -32.66 7.58
N LYS A 51 6.46 -32.03 8.76
CA LYS A 51 5.50 -32.32 9.85
C LYS A 51 4.09 -31.82 9.52
N ALA A 52 3.99 -30.70 8.84
CA ALA A 52 2.71 -30.11 8.43
C ALA A 52 2.30 -30.50 7.00
N GLN A 53 3.12 -31.29 6.29
CA GLN A 53 3.00 -31.60 4.87
C GLN A 53 2.68 -30.37 4.01
N SER A 54 3.28 -29.23 4.33
CA SER A 54 2.95 -27.94 3.73
C SER A 54 4.18 -27.21 3.22
N TYR A 55 3.98 -26.35 2.23
CA TYR A 55 5.03 -25.48 1.70
C TYR A 55 4.80 -24.06 2.19
N THR A 56 5.83 -23.47 2.80
CA THR A 56 5.89 -22.05 3.10
C THR A 56 6.74 -21.37 2.04
N VAL A 57 6.15 -20.42 1.32
CA VAL A 57 6.85 -19.64 0.29
C VAL A 57 6.93 -18.20 0.75
N PHE A 58 8.14 -17.68 0.87
CA PHE A 58 8.41 -16.26 1.08
C PHE A 58 8.73 -15.63 -0.27
N ILE A 59 7.95 -14.63 -0.65
CA ILE A 59 8.13 -13.90 -1.91
C ILE A 59 8.45 -12.45 -1.58
N ALA A 60 9.51 -11.93 -2.19
CA ALA A 60 9.88 -10.54 -2.12
C ALA A 60 9.51 -9.85 -3.44
N TYR A 61 8.73 -8.78 -3.34
CA TYR A 61 8.33 -7.94 -4.47
C TYR A 61 8.87 -6.52 -4.31
N GLU A 62 9.20 -5.89 -5.43
CA GLU A 62 9.59 -4.49 -5.55
C GLU A 62 8.59 -3.78 -6.48
N ILE A 63 8.16 -2.57 -6.09
CA ILE A 63 7.47 -1.63 -6.97
C ILE A 63 8.05 -0.22 -6.80
N LYS A 64 8.09 0.54 -7.89
CA LYS A 64 8.37 1.98 -7.87
C LYS A 64 7.27 2.75 -7.11
N LYS A 65 7.66 3.63 -6.17
CA LYS A 65 6.73 4.42 -5.35
C LYS A 65 5.68 5.17 -6.18
N ASN A 66 6.07 5.80 -7.29
CA ASN A 66 5.15 6.52 -8.17
C ASN A 66 4.06 5.61 -8.79
N ALA A 67 4.41 4.40 -9.19
CA ALA A 67 3.49 3.41 -9.73
C ALA A 67 2.56 2.88 -8.63
N MET A 68 3.06 2.71 -7.41
CA MET A 68 2.26 2.33 -6.24
C MET A 68 1.18 3.38 -5.95
N PHE A 69 1.55 4.67 -5.84
CA PHE A 69 0.59 5.74 -5.54
C PHE A 69 -0.46 5.93 -6.64
N ARG A 70 -0.06 5.87 -7.91
CA ARG A 70 -1.01 5.90 -9.04
C ARG A 70 -2.00 4.74 -8.98
N PHE A 71 -1.56 3.55 -8.56
CA PHE A 71 -2.43 2.41 -8.43
C PHE A 71 -3.38 2.54 -7.24
N MET A 72 -2.90 3.01 -6.08
CA MET A 72 -3.76 3.32 -4.92
C MET A 72 -4.88 4.29 -5.30
N LYS A 73 -4.56 5.32 -6.10
CA LYS A 73 -5.54 6.30 -6.59
C LYS A 73 -6.63 5.65 -7.45
N LYS A 74 -6.26 4.72 -8.33
CA LYS A 74 -7.22 3.94 -9.13
C LYS A 74 -8.07 3.01 -8.26
N GLN A 75 -7.45 2.36 -7.27
CA GLN A 75 -8.13 1.41 -6.40
C GLN A 75 -9.15 2.09 -5.48
N ALA A 76 -8.81 3.25 -4.92
CA ALA A 76 -9.71 4.02 -4.07
C ALA A 76 -10.99 4.46 -4.80
N ARG A 77 -10.91 4.74 -6.11
CA ARG A 77 -12.05 5.14 -6.94
C ARG A 77 -13.03 4.02 -7.27
N VAL A 78 -12.59 2.76 -7.17
CA VAL A 78 -13.44 1.58 -7.42
C VAL A 78 -13.86 0.87 -6.13
N ASP A 79 -13.44 1.38 -4.98
CA ASP A 79 -13.76 0.82 -3.68
C ASP A 79 -15.07 1.42 -3.15
N ASN A 80 -16.12 0.59 -3.12
CA ASN A 80 -17.45 0.98 -2.65
C ASN A 80 -17.53 1.23 -1.14
N THR A 81 -16.45 0.98 -0.39
CA THR A 81 -16.39 1.21 1.07
C THR A 81 -15.86 2.61 1.42
N ILE A 82 -15.45 3.39 0.43
CA ILE A 82 -14.90 4.74 0.59
C ILE A 82 -15.96 5.76 0.18
N ASP A 83 -16.31 6.67 1.08
CA ASP A 83 -17.22 7.77 0.76
C ASP A 83 -16.51 8.92 0.02
N GLU A 84 -17.27 9.84 -0.58
CA GLU A 84 -16.73 10.92 -1.42
C GLU A 84 -15.76 11.85 -0.67
N ARG A 85 -16.00 12.12 0.62
CA ARG A 85 -15.11 12.95 1.45
C ARG A 85 -13.82 12.23 1.79
N GLN A 86 -13.90 10.93 2.08
CA GLN A 86 -12.74 10.08 2.30
C GLN A 86 -11.92 9.94 1.02
N LEU A 87 -12.58 9.83 -0.14
CA LEU A 87 -11.92 9.77 -1.43
C LEU A 87 -11.17 11.08 -1.74
N GLU A 88 -11.76 12.25 -1.48
CA GLU A 88 -11.08 13.54 -1.67
C GLU A 88 -9.83 13.67 -0.78
N LEU A 89 -9.90 13.22 0.47
CA LEU A 89 -8.76 13.22 1.39
C LEU A 89 -7.67 12.26 0.91
N ILE A 90 -8.05 11.05 0.48
CA ILE A 90 -7.12 10.06 -0.06
C ILE A 90 -6.47 10.58 -1.35
N ASP A 91 -7.23 11.17 -2.27
CA ASP A 91 -6.72 11.75 -3.52
C ASP A 91 -5.73 12.88 -3.21
N LYS A 92 -6.05 13.76 -2.26
CA LYS A 92 -5.14 14.85 -1.85
C LYS A 92 -3.82 14.32 -1.28
N ILE A 93 -3.88 13.32 -0.40
CA ILE A 93 -2.69 12.70 0.20
C ILE A 93 -1.85 12.04 -0.89
N LEU A 94 -2.46 11.25 -1.76
CA LEU A 94 -1.76 10.57 -2.85
C LEU A 94 -1.14 11.56 -3.84
N ASP A 95 -1.79 12.69 -4.12
CA ASP A 95 -1.26 13.73 -4.99
C ASP A 95 -0.09 14.49 -4.35
N GLU A 96 -0.12 14.74 -3.05
CA GLU A 96 1.02 15.31 -2.31
C GLU A 96 2.23 14.35 -2.32
N GLU A 97 2.00 13.06 -2.12
CA GLU A 97 3.07 12.05 -2.15
C GLU A 97 3.62 11.79 -3.55
N LEU A 98 2.78 11.86 -4.59
CA LEU A 98 3.24 11.80 -5.98
C LEU A 98 4.16 12.97 -6.31
N LYS A 99 3.79 14.20 -5.89
CA LYS A 99 4.64 15.38 -6.09
C LYS A 99 5.98 15.24 -5.40
N LYS A 100 6.02 14.77 -4.14
CA LYS A 100 7.28 14.54 -3.43
C LYS A 100 8.17 13.53 -4.15
N VAL A 101 7.61 12.44 -4.65
CA VAL A 101 8.38 11.44 -5.41
C VAL A 101 8.89 12.00 -6.73
N GLU A 102 8.10 12.82 -7.42
CA GLU A 102 8.51 13.49 -8.66
C GLU A 102 9.56 14.59 -8.42
N GLU A 103 9.54 15.25 -7.26
CA GLU A 103 10.56 16.20 -6.82
C GLU A 103 11.86 15.49 -6.41
N ASP A 104 11.77 14.35 -5.72
CA ASP A 104 12.92 13.53 -5.29
C ASP A 104 13.62 12.80 -6.46
N GLU A 105 12.92 12.61 -7.59
CA GLU A 105 13.47 11.98 -8.81
C GLU A 105 14.17 12.99 -9.76
N ASN A 106 14.13 14.30 -9.48
CA ASN A 106 14.80 15.37 -10.25
C ASN A 106 16.09 15.87 -9.58
#